data_AF-A0A3L7TH02-F1
#
_entry.id   AF-A0A3L7TH02-F1
#
_cell.length_a   1.000
_cell.length_b   1.000
_cell.length_c   1.000
_cell.angle_alpha   90.00
_cell.angle_beta   90.00
_cell.angle_gamma   90.00
#
_symmetry.space_group_name_H-M   'P 1'
#
loop_
_entity.id
_entity.type
_entity.pdbx_description
1 polymer ?
#
loop_
_entity_poly.entity_id
_entity_poly.type
_entity_poly.pdbx_seq_one_letter_code
_entity_poly.pdbx_strand_id
1 'polypeptide(L)'
;MSAQLHEDLFLTHALAHVARRAMRPWGLHGVAHWWRVRHNGLLVAQHTRADTRVVRLFAIIHDSFREDDRRDPLHGERAAAWIARVRRDEMHADDSICATTARVVRTLDDVAFDQLRRACELHTSTIKTDDVTIDTCFAADRLDLARVGFRPDPLLIPVDSALLSCEFIDDAMRRTREGLAWVEPEEFRETWGIAVDSSARES
;
A
#
# COMPACT_ATOMS: atom_id res chain seq x y z
N MET A 1 5.23 23.05 9.68
CA MET A 1 4.54 21.96 10.41
C MET A 1 4.07 20.98 9.37
N SER A 2 4.59 19.75 9.34
CA SER A 2 4.07 18.73 8.42
C SER A 2 2.61 18.49 8.76
N ALA A 3 1.70 18.64 7.81
CA ALA A 3 0.32 18.23 8.00
C ALA A 3 0.29 16.76 8.42
N GLN A 4 -0.51 16.43 9.42
CA GLN A 4 -0.70 15.05 9.87
C GLN A 4 -1.37 14.26 8.74
N LEU A 5 -0.80 13.12 8.37
CA LEU A 5 -1.38 12.22 7.39
C LEU A 5 -2.52 11.45 8.07
N HIS A 6 -3.75 11.64 7.60
CA HIS A 6 -4.94 10.95 8.11
C HIS A 6 -5.22 9.71 7.26
N GLU A 7 -4.54 8.60 7.58
CA GLU A 7 -4.56 7.35 6.79
C GLU A 7 -5.96 6.74 6.66
N ASP A 8 -6.81 6.87 7.68
CA ASP A 8 -8.22 6.49 7.71
C ASP A 8 -9.06 7.09 6.57
N LEU A 9 -8.76 8.34 6.19
CA LEU A 9 -9.45 9.02 5.09
C LEU A 9 -9.06 8.44 3.72
N PHE A 10 -7.84 7.93 3.57
CA PHE A 10 -7.41 7.23 2.36
C PHE A 10 -8.03 5.84 2.29
N LEU A 11 -8.05 5.14 3.42
CA LEU A 11 -8.63 3.82 3.48
C LEU A 11 -10.11 3.84 3.08
N THR A 12 -10.87 4.81 3.58
CA THR A 12 -12.29 4.99 3.22
C THR A 12 -12.47 5.12 1.71
N HIS A 13 -11.63 5.91 1.05
CA HIS A 13 -11.65 6.08 -0.40
C HIS A 13 -11.29 4.79 -1.14
N ALA A 14 -10.21 4.13 -0.73
CA ALA A 14 -9.76 2.87 -1.32
C ALA A 14 -10.85 1.78 -1.21
N LEU A 15 -11.51 1.69 -0.05
CA LEU A 15 -12.64 0.79 0.18
C LEU A 15 -13.84 1.11 -0.72
N ALA A 16 -14.13 2.39 -0.98
CA ALA A 16 -15.18 2.78 -1.90
C ALA A 16 -14.88 2.32 -3.34
N HIS A 17 -13.63 2.38 -3.79
CA HIS A 17 -13.23 1.85 -5.10
C HIS A 17 -13.33 0.33 -5.16
N VAL A 18 -12.82 -0.38 -4.16
CA VAL A 18 -12.93 -1.84 -4.02
C VAL A 18 -14.40 -2.27 -4.09
N ALA A 19 -15.29 -1.59 -3.35
CA ALA A 19 -16.72 -1.89 -3.35
C ALA A 19 -17.38 -1.68 -4.73
N ARG A 20 -17.04 -0.59 -5.44
CA ARG A 20 -17.53 -0.31 -6.80
C ARG A 20 -17.11 -1.36 -7.83
N ARG A 21 -16.02 -2.08 -7.56
CA ARG A 21 -15.49 -3.15 -8.42
C ARG A 21 -15.88 -4.55 -7.96
N ALA A 22 -16.78 -4.66 -6.96
CA ALA A 22 -17.22 -5.92 -6.38
C ALA A 22 -16.07 -6.82 -5.88
N MET A 23 -14.94 -6.20 -5.50
CA MET A 23 -13.81 -6.88 -4.88
C MET A 23 -14.06 -7.11 -3.39
N ARG A 24 -13.35 -8.07 -2.79
CA ARG A 24 -13.46 -8.36 -1.36
C ARG A 24 -12.52 -7.46 -0.57
N PRO A 25 -13.02 -6.57 0.32
CA PRO A 25 -12.15 -5.73 1.15
C PRO A 25 -11.18 -6.50 2.04
N TRP A 26 -11.50 -7.74 2.39
CA TRP A 26 -10.66 -8.63 3.20
C TRP A 26 -10.02 -9.77 2.38
N GLY A 27 -10.03 -9.65 1.05
CA GLY A 27 -9.43 -10.62 0.14
C GLY A 27 -7.92 -10.43 -0.03
N LEU A 28 -7.36 -11.12 -1.04
CA LEU A 28 -5.93 -11.18 -1.33
C LEU A 28 -5.24 -9.82 -1.54
N HIS A 29 -5.99 -8.83 -2.06
CA HIS A 29 -5.49 -7.49 -2.41
C HIS A 29 -6.22 -6.39 -1.62
N GLY A 30 -6.75 -6.73 -0.44
CA GLY A 30 -7.56 -5.83 0.38
C GLY A 30 -6.85 -5.30 1.63
N VAL A 31 -7.64 -4.84 2.60
CA VAL A 31 -7.24 -4.17 3.84
C VAL A 31 -6.13 -4.92 4.60
N ALA A 32 -6.24 -6.24 4.75
CA ALA A 32 -5.22 -7.03 5.45
C ALA A 32 -3.86 -7.00 4.74
N HIS A 33 -3.87 -7.07 3.40
CA HIS A 33 -2.68 -6.89 2.58
C HIS A 33 -2.12 -5.48 2.72
N TRP A 34 -2.95 -4.44 2.57
CA TRP A 34 -2.53 -3.05 2.70
C TRP A 34 -1.88 -2.76 4.07
N TRP A 35 -2.35 -3.42 5.14
CA TRP A 35 -1.81 -3.24 6.49
C TRP A 35 -0.42 -3.85 6.60
N ARG A 36 -0.23 -5.06 6.05
CA ARG A 36 1.08 -5.71 5.95
C ARG A 36 2.05 -4.90 5.11
N VAL A 37 1.61 -4.37 3.96
CA VAL A 37 2.44 -3.48 3.12
C VAL A 37 2.84 -2.23 3.88
N ARG A 38 1.90 -1.56 4.55
CA ARG A 38 2.20 -0.39 5.39
C ARG A 38 3.24 -0.73 6.46
N HIS A 39 3.00 -1.79 7.22
CA HIS A 39 3.88 -2.19 8.31
C HIS A 39 5.28 -2.57 7.82
N ASN A 40 5.37 -3.44 6.81
CA ASN A 40 6.64 -3.84 6.18
C ASN A 40 7.40 -2.62 5.65
N GLY A 41 6.70 -1.71 4.95
CA GLY A 41 7.31 -0.51 4.39
C GLY A 41 7.86 0.43 5.47
N LEU A 42 7.18 0.59 6.60
CA LEU A 42 7.68 1.40 7.70
C LEU A 42 8.93 0.79 8.36
N LEU A 43 9.01 -0.54 8.49
CA LEU A 43 10.21 -1.22 8.98
C LEU A 43 11.40 -1.04 8.02
N VAL A 44 11.16 -1.18 6.71
CA VAL A 44 12.19 -0.98 5.68
C VAL A 44 12.64 0.48 5.66
N ALA A 45 11.71 1.44 5.76
CA ALA A 45 12.00 2.87 5.73
C ALA A 45 12.92 3.33 6.89
N GLN A 46 12.90 2.64 8.04
CA GLN A 46 13.86 2.90 9.13
C GLN A 46 15.32 2.69 8.69
N HIS A 47 15.55 1.79 7.74
CA HIS A 47 16.87 1.45 7.23
C HIS A 47 17.24 2.24 5.98
N THR A 48 16.27 2.45 5.08
CA THR A 48 16.49 3.11 3.79
C THR A 48 16.38 4.63 3.85
N ARG A 49 15.78 5.18 4.92
CA ARG A 49 15.41 6.60 5.08
C ARG A 49 14.43 7.11 4.01
N ALA A 50 13.61 6.22 3.46
CA ALA A 50 12.55 6.56 2.52
C ALA A 50 11.52 7.54 3.13
N ASP A 51 10.84 8.30 2.26
CA ASP A 51 9.73 9.15 2.70
C ASP A 51 8.53 8.30 3.14
N THR A 52 8.36 8.19 4.46
CA THR A 52 7.28 7.40 5.06
C THR A 52 5.87 7.90 4.70
N ARG A 53 5.71 9.15 4.24
CA ARG A 53 4.42 9.66 3.73
C ARG A 53 4.05 8.92 2.44
N VAL A 54 5.00 8.78 1.52
CA VAL A 54 4.81 8.07 0.26
C VAL A 54 4.56 6.59 0.51
N VAL A 55 5.34 5.96 1.41
CA VAL A 55 5.18 4.54 1.76
C VAL A 55 3.77 4.23 2.29
N ARG A 56 3.24 5.06 3.21
CA ARG A 56 1.89 4.91 3.75
C ARG A 56 0.81 5.08 2.68
N LEU A 57 0.96 6.10 1.84
CA LEU A 57 0.02 6.36 0.73
C LEU A 57 0.03 5.22 -0.28
N PHE A 58 1.21 4.74 -0.67
CA PHE A 58 1.38 3.60 -1.56
C PHE A 58 0.67 2.35 -1.02
N ALA A 59 0.88 2.02 0.26
CA ALA A 59 0.31 0.83 0.87
C ALA A 59 -1.22 0.75 0.72
N ILE A 60 -1.91 1.88 0.80
CA ILE A 60 -3.38 1.97 0.67
C ILE A 60 -3.82 2.06 -0.80
N ILE A 61 -3.06 2.76 -1.65
CA ILE A 61 -3.51 3.14 -3.00
C ILE A 61 -3.17 2.07 -4.05
N HIS A 62 -1.99 1.45 -3.99
CA HIS A 62 -1.41 0.70 -5.12
C HIS A 62 -2.34 -0.38 -5.69
N ASP A 63 -3.02 -1.14 -4.83
CA ASP A 63 -3.93 -2.23 -5.20
C ASP A 63 -5.42 -1.84 -5.18
N SER A 64 -5.77 -0.62 -4.79
CA SER A 64 -7.18 -0.21 -4.64
C SER A 64 -7.88 0.10 -5.97
N PHE A 65 -7.12 0.24 -7.06
CA PHE A 65 -7.63 0.48 -8.42
C PHE A 65 -7.69 -0.79 -9.28
N ARG A 66 -7.79 -1.94 -8.62
CA ARG A 66 -8.06 -3.23 -9.25
C ARG A 66 -9.49 -3.33 -9.77
N GLU A 67 -9.69 -4.15 -10.80
CA GLU A 67 -11.01 -4.50 -11.35
C GLU A 67 -11.47 -5.89 -10.92
N ASP A 68 -10.54 -6.75 -10.51
CA ASP A 68 -10.80 -8.04 -9.88
C ASP A 68 -9.68 -8.44 -8.90
N ASP A 69 -9.90 -9.51 -8.14
CA ASP A 69 -8.92 -10.10 -7.21
C ASP A 69 -7.94 -11.09 -7.90
N ARG A 70 -7.94 -11.15 -9.24
CA ARG A 70 -7.09 -12.04 -10.04
C ARG A 70 -5.86 -11.27 -10.52
N ARG A 71 -5.41 -11.55 -11.76
CA ARG A 71 -4.11 -11.09 -12.25
C ARG A 71 -4.05 -9.57 -12.47
N ASP A 72 -5.14 -8.99 -12.96
CA ASP A 72 -5.31 -7.57 -13.33
C ASP A 72 -4.01 -6.75 -13.40
N PRO A 73 -3.21 -6.87 -14.48
CA PRO A 73 -1.88 -6.27 -14.52
C PRO A 73 -1.86 -4.73 -14.59
N LEU A 74 -3.02 -4.09 -14.81
CA LEU A 74 -3.12 -2.64 -15.08
C LEU A 74 -3.54 -1.83 -13.84
N HIS A 75 -3.66 -2.44 -12.66
CA HIS A 75 -4.10 -1.74 -11.44
C HIS A 75 -3.15 -0.61 -11.03
N GLY A 76 -1.83 -0.84 -11.12
CA GLY A 76 -0.83 0.17 -10.84
C GLY A 76 -0.94 1.40 -11.76
N GLU A 77 -1.13 1.17 -13.07
CA GLU A 77 -1.32 2.23 -14.05
C GLU A 77 -2.61 3.03 -13.78
N ARG A 78 -3.71 2.36 -13.42
CA ARG A 78 -4.98 3.04 -13.07
C ARG A 78 -4.85 3.86 -11.79
N ALA A 79 -4.16 3.35 -10.77
CA ALA A 79 -3.85 4.10 -9.56
C ALA A 79 -3.01 5.35 -9.88
N ALA A 80 -1.95 5.21 -10.67
CA ALA A 80 -1.11 6.32 -11.11
C ALA A 80 -1.88 7.36 -11.94
N ALA A 81 -2.76 6.91 -12.83
CA ALA A 81 -3.62 7.79 -13.62
C ALA A 81 -4.59 8.59 -12.74
N TRP A 82 -5.17 7.96 -11.70
CA TRP A 82 -6.01 8.65 -10.73
C TRP A 82 -5.22 9.71 -9.94
N ILE A 83 -4.02 9.36 -9.43
CA ILE A 83 -3.12 10.30 -8.74
C ILE A 83 -2.79 11.51 -9.65
N ALA A 84 -2.54 11.27 -10.93
CA ALA A 84 -2.25 12.33 -11.90
C ALA A 84 -3.44 13.27 -12.14
N ARG A 85 -4.66 12.74 -12.26
CA ARG A 85 -5.89 13.55 -12.39
C ARG A 85 -6.13 14.42 -11.15
N VAL A 86 -5.91 13.87 -9.95
CA VAL A 86 -6.02 14.61 -8.69
C VAL A 86 -5.12 15.85 -8.68
N ARG A 87 -3.86 15.71 -9.09
CA ARG A 87 -2.89 16.83 -9.16
C ARG A 87 -3.31 17.92 -10.11
N ARG A 88 -3.96 17.57 -11.23
CA ARG A 88 -4.48 18.52 -12.23
C ARG A 88 -5.85 19.09 -11.90
N ASP A 89 -6.43 18.70 -10.77
CA ASP A 89 -7.78 19.07 -10.36
C ASP A 89 -8.89 18.58 -11.33
N GLU A 90 -8.66 17.44 -11.98
CA GLU A 90 -9.55 16.82 -12.95
C GLU A 90 -10.40 15.71 -12.32
N MET A 91 -10.99 15.96 -11.16
CA MET A 91 -11.85 14.98 -10.48
C MET A 91 -13.27 14.95 -11.05
N HIS A 92 -13.84 13.76 -11.19
CA HIS A 92 -15.22 13.59 -11.66
C HIS A 92 -16.23 13.67 -10.50
N ALA A 93 -17.52 13.79 -10.81
CA ALA A 93 -18.58 13.82 -9.80
C ALA A 93 -18.56 12.56 -8.89
N ASP A 94 -18.24 11.41 -9.47
CA ASP A 94 -18.11 10.13 -8.77
C ASP A 94 -16.91 10.07 -7.82
N ASP A 95 -15.98 11.02 -7.94
CA ASP A 95 -14.81 11.16 -7.07
C ASP A 95 -15.08 12.04 -5.83
N SER A 96 -16.32 12.47 -5.59
CA SER A 96 -16.66 13.28 -4.41
C SER A 96 -16.32 12.61 -3.08
N ILE A 97 -16.42 11.27 -3.00
CA ILE A 97 -15.99 10.48 -1.83
C ILE A 97 -14.47 10.55 -1.59
N CYS A 98 -13.72 10.98 -2.60
CA CYS A 98 -12.26 11.04 -2.64
C CYS A 98 -11.72 12.43 -2.30
N ALA A 99 -12.58 13.42 -2.05
CA ALA A 99 -12.19 14.83 -1.95
C ALA A 99 -11.06 15.08 -0.92
N THR A 100 -11.10 14.38 0.21
CA THR A 100 -10.07 14.51 1.26
C THR A 100 -8.76 13.83 0.88
N THR A 101 -8.82 12.61 0.33
CA THR A 101 -7.67 11.89 -0.24
C THR A 101 -6.99 12.74 -1.31
N ALA A 102 -7.79 13.33 -2.21
CA ALA A 102 -7.34 14.19 -3.27
C ALA A 102 -6.66 15.46 -2.75
N ARG A 103 -7.22 16.08 -1.70
CA ARG A 103 -6.61 17.24 -1.04
C ARG A 103 -5.21 16.90 -0.52
N VAL A 104 -5.02 15.77 0.13
CA VAL A 104 -3.70 15.41 0.67
C VAL A 104 -2.70 15.08 -0.45
N VAL A 105 -3.11 14.33 -1.48
CA VAL A 105 -2.25 14.07 -2.65
C VAL A 105 -1.81 15.39 -3.31
N ARG A 106 -2.69 16.41 -3.38
CA ARG A 106 -2.34 17.75 -3.86
C ARG A 106 -1.38 18.51 -2.94
N THR A 107 -1.33 18.19 -1.64
CA THR A 107 -0.39 18.83 -0.70
C THR A 107 1.03 18.25 -0.74
N LEU A 108 1.24 17.11 -1.41
CA LEU A 108 2.59 16.59 -1.65
C LEU A 108 3.39 17.59 -2.49
N ASP A 109 4.66 17.75 -2.17
CA ASP A 109 5.61 18.40 -3.07
C ASP A 109 5.80 17.56 -4.36
N ASP A 110 6.44 18.15 -5.36
CA ASP A 110 6.59 17.53 -6.69
C ASP A 110 7.37 16.20 -6.62
N VAL A 111 8.32 16.09 -5.70
CA VAL A 111 9.15 14.88 -5.51
C VAL A 111 8.31 13.74 -4.92
N ALA A 112 7.66 13.97 -3.77
CA ALA A 112 6.83 12.97 -3.11
C ALA A 112 5.63 12.56 -3.97
N PHE A 113 5.11 13.49 -4.77
CA PHE A 113 4.07 13.21 -5.75
C PHE A 113 4.53 12.27 -6.86
N ASP A 114 5.67 12.58 -7.50
CA ASP A 114 6.20 11.72 -8.56
C ASP A 114 6.59 10.35 -8.01
N GLN A 115 7.18 10.29 -6.81
CA GLN A 115 7.48 9.04 -6.12
C GLN A 115 6.22 8.20 -5.90
N LEU A 116 5.14 8.76 -5.34
CA LEU A 116 3.89 8.01 -5.12
C LEU A 116 3.30 7.50 -6.44
N ARG A 117 3.24 8.36 -7.46
CA ARG A 117 2.70 8.04 -8.78
C ARG A 117 3.50 6.90 -9.44
N ARG A 118 4.83 7.03 -9.51
CA ARG A 118 5.73 6.03 -10.10
C ARG A 118 5.76 4.74 -9.29
N ALA A 119 5.71 4.81 -7.96
CA ALA A 119 5.64 3.63 -7.12
C ALA A 119 4.39 2.81 -7.45
N CYS A 120 3.22 3.44 -7.54
CA CYS A 120 2.00 2.74 -7.95
C CYS A 120 2.12 2.18 -9.38
N GLU A 121 2.59 2.97 -10.34
CA GLU A 121 2.70 2.58 -11.75
C GLU A 121 3.62 1.36 -11.98
N LEU A 122 4.75 1.30 -11.28
CA LEU A 122 5.87 0.42 -11.65
C LEU A 122 6.04 -0.82 -10.75
N HIS A 123 5.31 -0.94 -9.64
CA HIS A 123 5.61 -1.96 -8.60
C HIS A 123 5.54 -3.41 -9.09
N THR A 124 4.73 -3.70 -10.12
CA THR A 124 4.61 -5.03 -10.72
C THR A 124 5.50 -5.26 -11.94
N SER A 125 5.98 -4.20 -12.58
CA SER A 125 6.69 -4.25 -13.87
C SER A 125 8.20 -4.00 -13.74
N THR A 126 8.65 -3.43 -12.62
CA THR A 126 10.03 -3.01 -12.43
C THR A 126 10.61 -3.59 -11.15
N ILE A 127 11.76 -4.25 -11.21
CA ILE A 127 12.40 -4.81 -10.01
C ILE A 127 12.94 -3.70 -9.11
N LYS A 128 13.67 -2.74 -9.68
CA LYS A 128 14.39 -1.70 -8.95
C LYS A 128 14.44 -0.40 -9.76
N THR A 129 14.47 0.73 -9.06
CA THR A 129 14.62 2.08 -9.62
C THR A 129 15.88 2.76 -9.10
N ASP A 130 16.03 4.05 -9.40
CA ASP A 130 17.05 4.94 -8.87
C ASP A 130 16.59 5.72 -7.62
N ASP A 131 15.33 5.53 -7.19
CA ASP A 131 14.74 6.24 -6.06
C ASP A 131 14.47 5.30 -4.87
N VAL A 132 15.11 5.60 -3.74
CA VAL A 132 15.05 4.80 -2.52
C VAL A 132 13.63 4.68 -1.93
N THR A 133 12.79 5.70 -2.13
CA THR A 133 11.41 5.70 -1.63
C THR A 133 10.53 4.79 -2.48
N ILE A 134 10.68 4.85 -3.80
CA ILE A 134 9.98 3.94 -4.73
C ILE A 134 10.39 2.49 -4.46
N ASP A 135 11.70 2.23 -4.33
CA ASP A 135 12.22 0.89 -4.05
C ASP A 135 11.74 0.36 -2.69
N THR A 136 11.62 1.23 -1.69
CA THR A 136 11.05 0.85 -0.37
C THR A 136 9.58 0.46 -0.49
N CYS A 137 8.79 1.13 -1.34
CA CYS A 137 7.41 0.74 -1.63
C CYS A 137 7.35 -0.64 -2.29
N PHE A 138 8.21 -0.91 -3.27
CA PHE A 138 8.27 -2.23 -3.92
C PHE A 138 8.67 -3.32 -2.94
N ALA A 139 9.64 -3.04 -2.06
CA ALA A 139 10.05 -4.00 -1.04
C ALA A 139 8.91 -4.31 -0.08
N ALA A 140 8.15 -3.30 0.34
CA ALA A 140 7.00 -3.44 1.23
C ALA A 140 5.94 -4.43 0.69
N ASP A 141 5.57 -4.30 -0.60
CA ASP A 141 4.63 -5.21 -1.27
C ASP A 141 5.22 -6.61 -1.48
N ARG A 142 6.47 -6.70 -1.95
CA ARG A 142 7.11 -8.00 -2.23
C ARG A 142 7.36 -8.83 -0.98
N LEU A 143 7.55 -8.21 0.18
CA LEU A 143 7.64 -8.91 1.46
C LEU A 143 6.32 -9.62 1.84
N ASP A 144 5.18 -9.21 1.28
CA ASP A 144 3.88 -9.85 1.53
C ASP A 144 3.50 -10.90 0.45
N LEU A 145 4.44 -11.34 -0.40
CA LEU A 145 4.18 -12.33 -1.45
C LEU A 145 3.75 -13.71 -0.92
N ALA A 146 4.00 -14.01 0.35
CA ALA A 146 3.53 -15.25 0.97
C ALA A 146 2.00 -15.37 0.92
N ARG A 147 1.27 -14.23 0.84
CA ARG A 147 -0.20 -14.20 0.75
C ARG A 147 -0.72 -14.91 -0.50
N VAL A 148 0.08 -14.92 -1.56
CA VAL A 148 -0.23 -15.54 -2.85
C VAL A 148 0.63 -16.79 -3.10
N GLY A 149 1.21 -17.36 -2.05
CA GLY A 149 1.90 -18.66 -2.11
C GLY A 149 3.39 -18.60 -2.48
N PHE A 150 4.01 -17.42 -2.51
CA PHE A 150 5.43 -17.26 -2.85
C PHE A 150 6.24 -16.81 -1.64
N ARG A 151 7.36 -17.49 -1.36
CA ARG A 151 8.35 -16.96 -0.42
C ARG A 151 9.01 -15.72 -1.04
N PRO A 152 9.11 -14.58 -0.34
CA PRO A 152 9.84 -13.42 -0.84
C PRO A 152 11.30 -13.79 -1.14
N ASP A 153 11.74 -13.53 -2.37
CA ASP A 153 13.12 -13.78 -2.81
C ASP A 153 13.97 -12.52 -2.56
N PRO A 154 15.01 -12.56 -1.71
CA PRO A 154 15.87 -11.41 -1.45
C PRO A 154 16.45 -10.77 -2.72
N LEU A 155 16.71 -11.55 -3.77
CA LEU A 155 17.27 -11.04 -5.03
C LEU A 155 16.28 -10.21 -5.84
N LEU A 156 14.99 -10.30 -5.54
CA LEU A 156 13.91 -9.58 -6.21
C LEU A 156 13.34 -8.43 -5.36
N ILE A 157 13.90 -8.16 -4.18
CA ILE A 157 13.47 -7.07 -3.31
C ILE A 157 14.53 -5.94 -3.38
N PRO A 158 14.17 -4.72 -3.81
CA PRO A 158 15.14 -3.69 -4.20
C PRO A 158 15.71 -2.89 -3.01
N VAL A 159 16.12 -3.56 -1.94
CA VAL A 159 16.80 -2.95 -0.80
C VAL A 159 18.12 -3.65 -0.52
N ASP A 160 18.91 -3.11 0.39
CA ASP A 160 20.17 -3.74 0.79
C ASP A 160 19.90 -5.17 1.30
N SER A 161 20.58 -6.16 0.70
CA SER A 161 20.48 -7.55 1.11
C SER A 161 20.86 -7.79 2.57
N ALA A 162 21.64 -6.90 3.18
CA ALA A 162 21.95 -6.95 4.60
C ALA A 162 20.71 -6.82 5.50
N LEU A 163 19.66 -6.11 5.02
CA LEU A 163 18.37 -6.03 5.71
C LEU A 163 17.56 -7.33 5.54
N LEU A 164 17.71 -8.02 4.41
CA LEU A 164 16.88 -9.16 4.02
C LEU A 164 17.41 -10.49 4.56
N SER A 165 17.67 -10.52 5.87
CA SER A 165 18.01 -11.76 6.57
C SER A 165 16.85 -12.77 6.46
N CYS A 166 17.15 -14.07 6.64
CA CYS A 166 16.11 -15.09 6.70
C CYS A 166 15.05 -14.77 7.76
N GLU A 167 15.48 -14.27 8.92
CA GLU A 167 14.59 -13.86 10.01
C GLU A 167 13.66 -12.71 9.59
N PHE A 168 14.18 -11.68 8.91
CA PHE A 168 13.36 -10.56 8.45
C PHE A 168 12.27 -11.00 7.46
N ILE A 169 12.61 -11.92 6.55
CA ILE A 169 11.65 -12.50 5.61
C ILE A 169 10.67 -13.43 6.32
N ASP A 170 11.13 -14.28 7.23
CA ASP A 170 10.28 -15.20 7.99
C ASP A 170 9.27 -14.44 8.86
N ASP A 171 9.66 -13.28 9.39
CA ASP A 171 8.80 -12.35 10.11
C ASP A 171 7.70 -11.76 9.22
N ALA A 172 8.04 -11.35 7.99
CA ALA A 172 7.04 -10.90 7.01
C ALA A 172 6.05 -12.02 6.66
N MET A 173 6.56 -13.23 6.43
CA MET A 173 5.72 -14.40 6.16
C MET A 173 4.85 -14.80 7.36
N ARG A 174 5.35 -14.62 8.59
CA ARG A 174 4.57 -14.86 9.81
C ARG A 174 3.35 -13.93 9.87
N ARG A 175 3.51 -12.64 9.58
CA ARG A 175 2.39 -11.67 9.50
C ARG A 175 1.34 -12.10 8.49
N THR A 176 1.74 -12.65 7.35
CA THR A 176 0.78 -13.22 6.38
C THR A 176 0.04 -14.42 6.98
N ARG A 177 0.75 -15.40 7.56
CA ARG A 177 0.15 -16.65 8.09
C ARG A 177 -0.77 -16.42 9.28
N GLU A 178 -0.46 -15.43 10.11
CA GLU A 178 -1.26 -15.09 11.29
C GLU A 178 -2.51 -14.28 10.93
N GLY A 179 -2.68 -13.88 9.66
CA GLY A 179 -3.85 -13.13 9.19
C GLY A 179 -3.98 -11.81 9.94
N LEU A 180 -5.01 -11.69 10.77
CA LEU A 180 -5.25 -10.51 11.63
C LEU A 180 -4.80 -10.73 13.09
N ALA A 181 -4.29 -11.91 13.45
CA ALA A 181 -3.92 -12.21 14.84
C ALA A 181 -2.66 -11.46 15.33
N TRP A 182 -1.80 -11.00 14.42
CA TRP A 182 -0.64 -10.16 14.73
C TRP A 182 -0.98 -8.66 14.78
N VAL A 183 -2.20 -8.29 14.40
CA VAL A 183 -2.63 -6.90 14.35
C VAL A 183 -3.08 -6.46 15.73
N GLU A 184 -2.44 -5.42 16.26
CA GLU A 184 -2.90 -4.76 17.47
C GLU A 184 -4.23 -4.02 17.19
N PRO A 185 -5.37 -4.46 17.74
CA PRO A 185 -6.68 -3.95 17.33
C PRO A 185 -6.85 -2.45 17.58
N GLU A 186 -6.24 -1.95 18.65
CA GLU A 186 -6.27 -0.52 18.98
C GLU A 186 -5.46 0.30 17.97
N GLU A 187 -4.21 -0.08 17.68
CA GLU A 187 -3.37 0.63 16.72
C GLU A 187 -4.05 0.67 15.34
N PHE A 188 -4.60 -0.47 14.91
CA PHE A 188 -5.28 -0.56 13.64
C PHE A 188 -6.52 0.35 13.60
N ARG A 189 -7.33 0.34 14.65
CA ARG A 189 -8.51 1.20 14.77
C ARG A 189 -8.13 2.68 14.81
N GLU A 190 -7.10 3.05 15.57
CA GLU A 190 -6.59 4.41 15.65
C GLU A 190 -6.02 4.90 14.31
N THR A 191 -5.37 4.00 13.57
CA THR A 191 -4.75 4.35 12.28
C THR A 191 -5.80 4.49 11.17
N TRP A 192 -6.77 3.58 11.12
CA TRP A 192 -7.63 3.38 9.96
C TRP A 192 -9.12 3.58 10.22
N GLY A 193 -9.52 3.83 11.46
CA GLY A 193 -10.91 4.11 11.83
C GLY A 193 -11.84 2.91 11.73
N ILE A 194 -11.31 1.70 11.50
CA ILE A 194 -12.09 0.47 11.37
C ILE A 194 -11.72 -0.52 12.48
N ALA A 195 -12.73 -1.18 13.04
CA ALA A 195 -12.52 -2.25 13.99
C ALA A 195 -12.13 -3.53 13.24
N VAL A 196 -11.11 -4.22 13.74
CA VAL A 196 -10.76 -5.57 13.28
C VAL A 196 -11.54 -6.56 14.11
N ASP A 197 -12.35 -7.38 13.46
CA ASP A 197 -12.90 -8.58 14.08
C ASP A 197 -11.88 -9.72 13.96
N SER A 198 -11.19 -10.02 15.05
CA SER A 198 -10.21 -11.11 15.11
C SER A 198 -10.84 -12.50 14.92
N SER A 199 -12.17 -12.61 14.94
CA SER A 199 -12.91 -13.84 14.65
C SER A 199 -13.20 -14.04 13.15
N ALA A 200 -13.09 -12.98 12.33
CA ALA A 200 -13.23 -13.05 10.88
C ALA A 200 -11.97 -13.68 10.28
N ARG A 201 -11.90 -15.02 10.31
CA ARG A 201 -10.87 -15.78 9.58
C ARG A 201 -11.10 -15.56 8.09
N GLU A 202 -10.06 -15.07 7.41
CA GLU A 202 -10.01 -14.91 5.96
C GLU A 202 -10.56 -16.19 5.29
N SER A 203 -11.63 -16.04 4.50
CA SER A 203 -12.30 -17.13 3.76
C SER A 203 -12.07 -17.00 2.27
#